data_AF-A0AAV8G6E0-F1
#
_entry.id   AF-A0AAV8G6E0-F1
#
_cell.length_a   1.000
_cell.length_b   1.000
_cell.length_c   1.000
_cell.angle_alpha   90.00
_cell.angle_beta   90.00
_cell.angle_gamma   90.00
#
_symmetry.space_group_name_H-M   'P 1'
#
loop_
_entity.id
_entity.type
_entity.pdbx_description
1 polymer ?
#
loop_
_entity_poly.entity_id
_entity_poly.type
_entity_poly.pdbx_seq_one_letter_code
_entity_poly.pdbx_strand_id
1 'polypeptide(L)'
;MFHLSVSHYIYIRPLSLSELIHPCCTLLFYSVHRTVTLQPLLIAKMGEAVDDVYVTNGSNGWANHPMNGLEKCEWFEEEVDENLKLCYALNSVLHRGSSSHQDIALLDTKHFGKALVIDGKMQSTEMDEFIYHECLIHPALLFHPNPKTVFIMGGGEGSAAREVLKHKSIQCVVMCDIDQEVVDFCRRYLTANYNAFASDKLCLVINDAKAELEKRQEKYDVIIGDLSDPVEGGPCYQLYTKSFYENVVKSKLNYRGIFVTQAGPAGVFTHKEVFTSIHNTLKQVFKYVKTYTAHIPSFVDTWGWIMASDHPFSLNAEEIDQRITDRIKGELLYLNGHSLISATTMNKAVQESLAKETHVYTEDNARFIYGHGIG
;
A
#
# COMPACT_ATOMS: atom_id res chain seq x y z
N MET A 1 -44.01 -1.21 31.31
CA MET A 1 -44.53 -0.87 29.98
C MET A 1 -43.34 -0.79 29.03
N PHE A 2 -43.39 -1.61 27.98
CA PHE A 2 -42.55 -1.66 26.77
C PHE A 2 -41.03 -1.91 26.91
N HIS A 3 -40.70 -3.20 26.89
CA HIS A 3 -39.50 -3.73 26.23
C HIS A 3 -39.71 -3.68 24.71
N LEU A 4 -38.71 -3.23 23.95
CA LEU A 4 -38.61 -3.45 22.50
C LEU A 4 -37.24 -4.07 22.21
N SER A 5 -37.27 -5.38 21.99
CA SER A 5 -36.20 -6.17 21.39
C SER A 5 -36.40 -6.12 19.87
N VAL A 6 -35.36 -5.75 19.12
CA VAL A 6 -35.34 -5.88 17.66
C VAL A 6 -34.41 -7.03 17.31
N SER A 7 -35.00 -8.18 17.00
CA SER A 7 -34.28 -9.34 16.46
C SER A 7 -34.14 -9.16 14.94
N HIS A 8 -32.92 -9.18 14.43
CA HIS A 8 -32.68 -9.31 12.99
C HIS A 8 -32.79 -10.79 12.61
N TYR A 9 -33.77 -11.12 11.76
CA TYR A 9 -33.91 -12.45 11.20
C TYR A 9 -32.98 -12.60 9.98
N ILE A 10 -32.04 -13.56 10.04
CA ILE A 10 -31.29 -14.04 8.88
C ILE A 10 -32.20 -15.03 8.14
N TYR A 11 -32.53 -14.75 6.88
CA TYR A 11 -33.29 -15.66 6.04
C TYR A 11 -32.33 -16.63 5.34
N ILE A 12 -32.15 -17.84 5.91
CA ILE A 12 -31.43 -18.94 5.23
C ILE A 12 -32.49 -19.81 4.55
N ARG A 13 -32.47 -19.88 3.20
CA ARG A 13 -33.28 -20.85 2.46
C ARG A 13 -32.67 -22.25 2.64
N PRO A 14 -33.44 -23.26 3.07
CA PRO A 14 -32.99 -24.64 3.03
C PRO A 14 -33.10 -25.20 1.60
N LEU A 15 -32.01 -25.77 1.09
CA LEU A 15 -32.03 -26.67 -0.06
C LEU A 15 -32.70 -27.97 0.35
N SER A 16 -33.74 -28.39 -0.38
CA SER A 16 -34.45 -29.65 -0.14
C SER A 16 -33.63 -30.84 -0.60
N LEU A 17 -33.36 -31.77 0.32
CA LEU A 17 -32.94 -33.14 0.04
C LEU A 17 -34.14 -33.99 -0.41
N SER A 18 -34.20 -34.29 -1.71
CA SER A 18 -34.86 -35.45 -2.32
C SER A 18 -34.42 -35.42 -3.79
N GLU A 19 -33.65 -36.36 -4.35
CA GLU A 19 -33.85 -37.80 -4.36
C GLU A 19 -32.50 -38.51 -4.53
N LEU A 20 -32.19 -39.45 -3.64
CA LEU A 20 -31.07 -40.37 -3.72
C LEU A 20 -31.63 -41.76 -3.40
N ILE A 21 -31.94 -42.57 -4.43
CA ILE A 21 -32.19 -44.01 -4.33
C ILE A 21 -31.61 -44.73 -5.58
N HIS A 22 -30.31 -45.05 -5.53
CA HIS A 22 -29.65 -46.38 -5.61
C HIS A 22 -30.15 -47.54 -6.54
N PRO A 23 -29.36 -48.63 -6.76
CA PRO A 23 -28.37 -48.89 -7.84
C PRO A 23 -28.67 -50.15 -8.71
N CYS A 24 -27.94 -50.37 -9.83
CA CYS A 24 -27.42 -51.69 -10.24
C CYS A 24 -26.57 -51.71 -11.53
N CYS A 25 -25.39 -52.34 -11.42
CA CYS A 25 -24.62 -53.16 -12.38
C CYS A 25 -24.66 -52.88 -13.90
N THR A 26 -23.49 -52.69 -14.53
CA THR A 26 -22.67 -53.74 -15.21
C THR A 26 -21.63 -53.10 -16.14
N LEU A 27 -20.40 -53.63 -16.15
CA LEU A 27 -19.31 -53.36 -17.08
C LEU A 27 -19.72 -53.44 -18.56
N LEU A 28 -19.04 -52.68 -19.44
CA LEU A 28 -18.48 -53.16 -20.71
C LEU A 28 -17.49 -52.14 -21.31
N PHE A 29 -16.25 -52.59 -21.50
CA PHE A 29 -15.23 -51.96 -22.35
C PHE A 29 -15.66 -52.05 -23.82
N TYR A 30 -15.42 -51.02 -24.64
CA TYR A 30 -14.89 -51.18 -26.00
C TYR A 30 -14.31 -49.85 -26.54
N SER A 31 -13.09 -49.97 -27.06
CA SER A 31 -12.30 -48.99 -27.80
C SER A 31 -12.86 -48.75 -29.21
N VAL A 32 -12.89 -47.50 -29.69
CA VAL A 32 -12.65 -47.17 -31.11
C VAL A 32 -11.99 -45.78 -31.24
N HIS A 33 -10.84 -45.76 -31.91
CA HIS A 33 -10.09 -44.60 -32.36
C HIS A 33 -10.89 -43.61 -33.21
N ARG A 34 -10.61 -42.31 -33.05
CA ARG A 34 -10.47 -41.40 -34.20
C ARG A 34 -9.50 -40.26 -33.91
N THR A 35 -8.41 -40.29 -34.69
CA THR A 35 -7.40 -39.26 -34.88
C THR A 35 -8.01 -38.05 -35.58
N VAL A 36 -7.78 -36.85 -35.07
CA VAL A 36 -7.74 -35.62 -35.88
C VAL A 36 -6.54 -34.81 -35.42
N THR A 37 -5.52 -34.78 -36.27
CA THR A 37 -4.38 -33.86 -36.22
C THR A 37 -4.70 -32.72 -37.19
N LEU A 38 -4.69 -31.47 -36.73
CA LEU A 38 -4.51 -30.29 -37.58
C LEU A 38 -3.64 -29.26 -36.84
N GLN A 39 -2.67 -28.74 -37.59
CA GLN A 39 -1.49 -27.97 -37.21
C GLN A 39 -1.75 -26.59 -36.59
N PRO A 40 -0.75 -26.00 -35.91
CA PRO A 40 -0.84 -24.69 -35.27
C PRO A 40 -0.76 -23.57 -36.33
N LEU A 41 -1.75 -22.68 -36.35
CA LEU A 41 -1.67 -21.43 -37.09
C LEU A 41 -1.10 -20.35 -36.17
N LEU A 42 0.20 -20.09 -36.36
CA LEU A 42 0.88 -18.92 -35.85
C LEU A 42 0.31 -17.69 -36.56
N ILE A 43 -0.57 -16.94 -35.91
CA ILE A 43 -0.88 -15.56 -36.29
C ILE A 43 -0.51 -14.69 -35.09
N ALA A 44 0.65 -14.04 -35.22
CA ALA A 44 1.00 -12.88 -34.42
C ALA A 44 -0.05 -11.80 -34.68
N LYS A 45 -0.83 -11.44 -33.65
CA LYS A 45 -1.50 -10.16 -33.54
C LYS A 45 -0.88 -9.41 -32.37
N MET A 46 -0.01 -8.47 -32.71
CA MET A 46 0.24 -7.30 -31.89
C MET A 46 -1.05 -6.48 -31.82
N GLY A 47 -1.37 -6.00 -30.62
CA GLY A 47 -2.38 -4.96 -30.40
C GLY A 47 -3.66 -5.45 -29.76
N GLU A 48 -3.66 -5.53 -28.43
CA GLU A 48 -4.80 -5.23 -27.55
C GLU A 48 -4.25 -5.15 -26.12
N ALA A 49 -3.99 -3.93 -25.65
CA ALA A 49 -3.77 -3.61 -24.25
C ALA A 49 -5.00 -2.81 -23.81
N VAL A 50 -5.96 -3.47 -23.18
CA VAL A 50 -7.15 -2.84 -22.59
C VAL A 50 -7.64 -3.74 -21.44
N ASP A 51 -7.87 -3.13 -20.26
CA ASP A 51 -8.74 -3.58 -19.14
C ASP A 51 -8.12 -4.01 -17.78
N ASP A 52 -7.15 -3.29 -17.20
CA ASP A 52 -6.79 -3.49 -15.77
C ASP A 52 -7.34 -2.40 -14.81
N VAL A 53 -8.37 -1.66 -15.23
CA VAL A 53 -9.26 -0.91 -14.30
C VAL A 53 -10.69 -1.37 -14.58
N TYR A 54 -11.21 -2.26 -13.73
CA TYR A 54 -12.56 -2.78 -13.84
C TYR A 54 -13.57 -1.68 -13.50
N VAL A 55 -14.02 -0.96 -14.54
CA VAL A 55 -15.13 -0.01 -14.43
C VAL A 55 -16.42 -0.73 -14.81
N THR A 56 -17.27 -0.99 -13.83
CA THR A 56 -18.55 -1.68 -14.07
C THR A 56 -19.73 -0.72 -14.04
N ASN A 57 -20.77 -1.05 -14.80
CA ASN A 57 -22.05 -0.34 -14.74
C ASN A 57 -22.96 -1.07 -13.74
N GLY A 58 -23.21 -0.47 -12.58
CA GLY A 58 -24.08 -1.04 -11.56
C GLY A 58 -25.52 -0.53 -11.67
N SER A 59 -26.50 -1.44 -11.69
CA SER A 59 -27.90 -1.13 -11.32
C SER A 59 -28.17 -1.68 -9.92
N ASN A 60 -28.45 -0.80 -8.95
CA ASN A 60 -28.73 -1.20 -7.56
C ASN A 60 -29.96 -2.12 -7.49
N GLY A 61 -29.72 -3.41 -7.34
CA GLY A 61 -30.75 -4.45 -7.35
C GLY A 61 -31.41 -4.70 -6.00
N TRP A 62 -31.82 -3.67 -5.24
CA TRP A 62 -32.70 -3.81 -4.06
C TRP A 62 -33.85 -2.78 -4.11
N ALA A 63 -34.72 -2.87 -5.12
CA ALA A 63 -36.00 -2.15 -5.10
C ALA A 63 -37.06 -2.87 -5.93
N ASN A 64 -38.07 -3.42 -5.27
CA ASN A 64 -39.37 -3.76 -5.89
C ASN A 64 -40.18 -2.48 -6.19
N HIS A 65 -39.56 -1.47 -6.79
CA HIS A 65 -40.23 -0.29 -7.33
C HIS A 65 -39.83 -0.12 -8.80
N PRO A 66 -40.78 0.26 -9.69
CA PRO A 66 -40.46 0.49 -11.09
C PRO A 66 -39.54 1.72 -11.21
N MET A 67 -38.24 1.48 -11.37
CA MET A 67 -37.21 2.51 -11.48
C MET A 67 -37.16 3.05 -12.92
N ASN A 68 -38.04 4.00 -13.24
CA ASN A 68 -37.85 4.87 -14.41
C ASN A 68 -36.73 5.88 -14.08
N GLY A 69 -35.57 5.77 -14.74
CA GLY A 69 -34.53 6.81 -14.74
C GLY A 69 -33.33 6.60 -13.82
N LEU A 70 -32.83 5.36 -13.66
CA LEU A 70 -31.53 5.15 -12.99
C LEU A 70 -30.41 5.82 -13.79
N GLU A 71 -29.81 6.88 -13.22
CA GLU A 71 -28.51 7.38 -13.68
C GLU A 71 -27.50 6.23 -13.60
N LYS A 72 -26.78 6.02 -14.70
CA LYS A 72 -25.75 4.98 -14.82
C LYS A 72 -24.63 5.33 -13.84
N CYS A 73 -24.46 4.52 -12.80
CA CYS A 73 -23.37 4.69 -11.83
C CYS A 73 -22.21 3.78 -12.23
N GLU A 74 -21.09 4.38 -12.60
CA GLU A 74 -19.84 3.68 -12.84
C GLU A 74 -19.14 3.40 -11.51
N TRP A 75 -18.56 2.22 -11.37
CA TRP A 75 -17.83 1.80 -10.16
C TRP A 75 -16.43 1.36 -10.53
N PHE A 76 -15.44 1.80 -9.76
CA PHE A 76 -14.12 1.18 -9.73
C PHE A 76 -14.15 0.00 -8.76
N GLU A 77 -13.78 -1.17 -9.24
CA GLU A 77 -13.69 -2.39 -8.42
C GLU A 77 -12.23 -2.79 -8.22
N GLU A 78 -11.83 -2.95 -6.96
CA GLU A 78 -10.52 -3.44 -6.56
C GLU A 78 -10.65 -4.79 -5.86
N GLU A 79 -9.96 -5.81 -6.38
CA GLU A 79 -9.83 -7.12 -5.74
C GLU A 79 -8.72 -7.07 -4.70
N VAL A 80 -9.11 -6.95 -3.42
CA VAL A 80 -8.16 -6.87 -2.29
C VAL A 80 -7.84 -8.23 -1.67
N ASP A 81 -8.68 -9.24 -1.93
CA ASP A 81 -8.44 -10.65 -1.64
C ASP A 81 -9.20 -11.49 -2.69
N GLU A 82 -8.84 -12.77 -2.88
CA GLU A 82 -9.51 -13.71 -3.80
C GLU A 82 -11.05 -13.70 -3.63
N ASN A 83 -11.52 -13.50 -2.40
CA ASN A 83 -12.94 -13.53 -2.07
C ASN A 83 -13.48 -12.18 -1.58
N LEU A 84 -12.74 -11.08 -1.75
CA LEU A 84 -13.15 -9.74 -1.31
C LEU A 84 -12.86 -8.67 -2.35
N LYS A 85 -13.90 -7.94 -2.73
CA LYS A 85 -13.80 -6.73 -3.57
C LYS A 85 -14.21 -5.49 -2.80
N LEU A 86 -13.52 -4.40 -3.07
CA LEU A 86 -13.92 -3.05 -2.69
C LEU A 86 -14.44 -2.33 -3.94
N CYS A 87 -15.58 -1.65 -3.80
CA CYS A 87 -16.22 -0.94 -4.91
C CYS A 87 -16.36 0.55 -4.57
N TYR A 88 -15.84 1.42 -5.42
CA TYR A 88 -15.89 2.87 -5.25
C TYR A 88 -16.68 3.51 -6.39
N ALA A 89 -17.78 4.18 -6.05
CA ALA A 89 -18.59 4.86 -7.06
C ALA A 89 -17.82 6.02 -7.69
N LEU A 90 -17.89 6.15 -9.00
CA LEU A 90 -17.16 7.16 -9.77
C LEU A 90 -18.07 8.33 -10.17
N ASN A 91 -17.50 9.53 -10.17
CA ASN A 91 -17.99 10.63 -10.97
C ASN A 91 -17.47 10.51 -12.40
N SER A 92 -16.16 10.23 -12.56
CA SER A 92 -15.53 10.04 -13.87
C SER A 92 -14.13 9.43 -13.75
N VAL A 93 -13.58 8.98 -14.88
CA VAL A 93 -12.15 8.70 -15.05
C VAL A 93 -11.50 9.98 -15.59
N LEU A 94 -10.60 10.60 -14.83
CA LEU A 94 -9.98 11.88 -15.21
C LEU A 94 -8.87 11.67 -16.24
N HIS A 95 -7.94 10.76 -15.94
CA HIS A 95 -6.77 10.47 -16.77
C HIS A 95 -6.37 9.00 -16.69
N ARG A 96 -5.79 8.50 -17.77
CA ARG A 96 -5.12 7.19 -17.84
C ARG A 96 -3.73 7.38 -18.46
N GLY A 97 -2.80 6.54 -18.05
CA GLY A 97 -1.45 6.40 -18.56
C GLY A 97 -0.96 4.97 -18.39
N SER A 98 0.14 4.65 -19.02
CA SER A 98 0.80 3.34 -18.93
C SER A 98 2.29 3.56 -19.13
N SER A 99 3.13 2.90 -18.35
CA SER A 99 4.58 2.92 -18.48
C SER A 99 5.09 1.54 -18.90
N SER A 100 6.41 1.36 -18.96
CA SER A 100 6.99 0.02 -19.11
C SER A 100 6.88 -0.84 -17.84
N HIS A 101 6.46 -0.25 -16.72
CA HIS A 101 6.39 -0.90 -15.42
C HIS A 101 4.95 -1.17 -14.96
N GLN A 102 4.03 -0.24 -15.20
CA GLN A 102 2.69 -0.26 -14.60
C GLN A 102 1.68 0.60 -15.37
N ASP A 103 0.40 0.28 -15.23
CA ASP A 103 -0.73 1.11 -15.65
C ASP A 103 -1.07 2.14 -14.57
N ILE A 104 -1.51 3.34 -14.99
CA ILE A 104 -1.75 4.48 -14.10
C ILE A 104 -3.11 5.09 -14.43
N ALA A 105 -3.94 5.34 -13.43
CA ALA A 105 -5.18 6.07 -13.59
C ALA A 105 -5.39 7.10 -12.48
N LEU A 106 -6.00 8.22 -12.85
CA LEU A 106 -6.57 9.17 -11.90
C LEU A 106 -8.08 9.14 -12.03
N LEU A 107 -8.75 8.69 -10.97
CA LEU A 107 -10.20 8.57 -10.91
C LEU A 107 -10.76 9.72 -10.09
N ASP A 108 -11.96 10.19 -10.40
CA ASP A 108 -12.76 11.05 -9.52
C ASP A 108 -13.84 10.18 -8.86
N THR A 109 -13.61 9.82 -7.60
CA THR A 109 -14.53 8.99 -6.82
C THR A 109 -15.55 9.88 -6.10
N LYS A 110 -16.79 9.39 -5.97
CA LYS A 110 -17.87 10.14 -5.30
C LYS A 110 -17.59 10.41 -3.83
N HIS A 111 -16.91 9.48 -3.16
CA HIS A 111 -16.68 9.56 -1.72
C HIS A 111 -15.29 10.11 -1.39
N PHE A 112 -14.23 9.59 -2.02
CA PHE A 112 -12.83 9.88 -1.65
C PHE A 112 -12.14 10.95 -2.52
N GLY A 113 -12.88 11.58 -3.44
CA GLY A 113 -12.32 12.59 -4.35
C GLY A 113 -11.38 11.94 -5.37
N LYS A 114 -10.32 12.66 -5.75
CA LYS A 114 -9.32 12.13 -6.69
C LYS A 114 -8.60 10.92 -6.09
N ALA A 115 -8.55 9.83 -6.84
CA ALA A 115 -7.90 8.59 -6.45
C ALA A 115 -6.83 8.22 -7.48
N LEU A 116 -5.59 8.08 -7.04
CA LEU A 116 -4.50 7.53 -7.84
C LEU A 116 -4.57 6.00 -7.75
N VAL A 117 -4.64 5.37 -8.91
CA VAL A 117 -4.67 3.92 -9.08
C VAL A 117 -3.49 3.51 -9.94
N ILE A 118 -2.78 2.47 -9.50
CA ILE A 118 -1.64 1.89 -10.21
C ILE A 118 -1.86 0.37 -10.29
N ASP A 119 -1.75 -0.21 -11.49
CA ASP A 119 -2.01 -1.63 -11.76
C ASP A 119 -3.33 -2.12 -11.14
N GLY A 120 -4.39 -1.31 -11.28
CA GLY A 120 -5.71 -1.61 -10.74
C GLY A 120 -5.83 -1.53 -9.21
N LYS A 121 -4.77 -1.11 -8.49
CA LYS A 121 -4.75 -0.97 -7.02
C LYS A 121 -4.77 0.48 -6.56
N MET A 122 -5.57 0.76 -5.55
CA MET A 122 -5.64 2.08 -4.93
C MET A 122 -4.31 2.43 -4.26
N GLN A 123 -3.72 3.56 -4.62
CA GLN A 123 -2.46 4.04 -4.03
C GLN A 123 -2.67 5.21 -3.07
N SER A 124 -3.58 6.13 -3.41
CA SER A 124 -3.78 7.36 -2.64
C SER A 124 -5.12 8.00 -3.00
N THR A 125 -5.78 8.63 -2.03
CA THR A 125 -6.99 9.43 -2.27
C THR A 125 -6.88 10.82 -1.68
N GLU A 126 -7.43 11.81 -2.39
CA GLU A 126 -7.43 13.22 -2.01
C GLU A 126 -8.00 13.47 -0.60
N MET A 127 -8.97 12.66 -0.18
CA MET A 127 -9.58 12.84 1.14
C MET A 127 -8.77 12.33 2.31
N ASP A 128 -7.90 11.33 2.14
CA ASP A 128 -7.28 10.64 3.30
C ASP A 128 -5.81 10.29 3.16
N GLU A 129 -5.16 10.60 2.03
CA GLU A 129 -3.71 10.39 1.85
C GLU A 129 -2.88 11.08 2.92
N PHE A 130 -3.38 12.20 3.47
CA PHE A 130 -2.71 12.90 4.57
C PHE A 130 -2.51 11.99 5.78
N ILE A 131 -3.40 11.03 6.05
CA ILE A 131 -3.25 10.08 7.15
C ILE A 131 -2.01 9.21 6.89
N TYR A 132 -1.92 8.64 5.69
CA TYR A 132 -0.82 7.78 5.29
C TYR A 132 0.51 8.53 5.31
N HIS A 133 0.58 9.69 4.66
CA HIS A 133 1.82 10.44 4.52
C HIS A 133 2.26 11.12 5.81
N GLU A 134 1.33 11.61 6.65
CA GLU A 134 1.71 12.11 7.97
C GLU A 134 2.31 11.00 8.83
N CYS A 135 1.69 9.81 8.83
CA CYS A 135 2.17 8.62 9.53
C CYS A 135 3.52 8.15 9.01
N LEU A 136 3.73 8.07 7.69
CA LEU A 136 5.00 7.61 7.13
C LEU A 136 6.16 8.57 7.45
N ILE A 137 5.91 9.88 7.43
CA ILE A 137 6.97 10.89 7.41
C ILE A 137 7.27 11.46 8.79
N HIS A 138 6.27 12.00 9.50
CA HIS A 138 6.54 12.82 10.68
C HIS A 138 7.17 12.05 11.84
N PRO A 139 6.76 10.82 12.19
CA PRO A 139 7.36 10.09 13.31
C PRO A 139 8.89 10.00 13.20
N ALA A 140 9.42 9.58 12.06
CA ALA A 140 10.87 9.44 11.87
C ALA A 140 11.61 10.77 12.03
N LEU A 141 11.10 11.84 11.42
CA LEU A 141 11.71 13.16 11.48
C LEU A 141 11.57 13.82 12.87
N LEU A 142 10.47 13.54 13.59
CA LEU A 142 10.24 14.02 14.94
C LEU A 142 11.12 13.30 15.96
N PHE A 143 11.33 11.99 15.85
CA PHE A 143 12.25 11.25 16.72
C PHE A 143 13.73 11.62 16.45
N HIS A 144 14.09 11.96 15.21
CA HIS A 144 15.42 12.46 14.90
C HIS A 144 15.71 13.79 15.63
N PRO A 145 16.88 14.00 16.25
CA PRO A 145 17.17 15.23 17.00
C PRO A 145 17.14 16.50 16.15
N ASN A 146 17.62 16.44 14.90
CA ASN A 146 17.65 17.57 13.96
C ASN A 146 17.86 17.08 12.51
N PRO A 147 16.83 16.55 11.81
CA PRO A 147 17.00 15.97 10.48
C PRO A 147 17.20 17.07 9.42
N LYS A 148 18.17 16.88 8.52
CA LYS A 148 18.51 17.84 7.45
C LYS A 148 18.49 17.19 6.07
N THR A 149 18.85 15.92 5.99
CA THR A 149 19.00 15.17 4.73
C THR A 149 18.11 13.95 4.73
N VAL A 150 17.30 13.80 3.68
CA VAL A 150 16.34 12.70 3.53
C VAL A 150 16.51 12.02 2.18
N PHE A 151 16.43 10.70 2.15
CA PHE A 151 16.30 9.90 0.93
C PHE A 151 14.97 9.15 0.95
N ILE A 152 14.17 9.29 -0.10
CA ILE A 152 12.90 8.59 -0.31
C ILE A 152 13.11 7.57 -1.42
N MET A 153 12.87 6.30 -1.10
CA MET A 153 12.78 5.20 -2.06
C MET A 153 11.32 5.11 -2.51
N GLY A 154 11.06 5.31 -3.81
CA GLY A 154 9.72 5.47 -4.36
C GLY A 154 9.16 6.88 -4.12
N GLY A 155 7.87 6.96 -3.83
CA GLY A 155 7.18 8.22 -3.54
C GLY A 155 6.90 9.09 -4.77
N GLY A 156 6.85 8.52 -5.97
CA GLY A 156 6.61 9.23 -7.23
C GLY A 156 5.34 10.09 -7.28
N GLU A 157 4.37 9.86 -6.38
CA GLU A 157 3.21 10.73 -6.14
C GLU A 157 3.63 12.16 -5.72
N GLY A 158 4.71 12.29 -4.94
CA GLY A 158 5.22 13.54 -4.39
C GLY A 158 4.65 13.92 -3.01
N SER A 159 3.66 13.20 -2.49
CA SER A 159 3.03 13.48 -1.18
C SER A 159 3.99 13.23 -0.02
N ALA A 160 4.80 12.16 -0.06
CA ALA A 160 5.90 11.94 0.87
C ALA A 160 6.89 13.13 0.90
N ALA A 161 7.31 13.61 -0.27
CA ALA A 161 8.20 14.78 -0.37
C ALA A 161 7.54 16.05 0.17
N ARG A 162 6.25 16.27 -0.09
CA ARG A 162 5.46 17.39 0.45
C ARG A 162 5.51 17.42 1.98
N GLU A 163 5.28 16.29 2.64
CA GLU A 163 5.32 16.21 4.10
C GLU A 163 6.74 16.38 4.68
N VAL A 164 7.76 15.83 4.01
CA VAL A 164 9.17 16.06 4.41
C VAL A 164 9.50 17.54 4.37
N LEU A 165 9.10 18.24 3.30
CA LEU A 165 9.39 19.66 3.08
C LEU A 165 8.66 20.61 4.04
N LYS A 166 7.65 20.13 4.80
CA LYS A 166 7.07 20.90 5.91
C LYS A 166 8.06 21.10 7.06
N HIS A 167 9.06 20.24 7.23
CA HIS A 167 10.05 20.36 8.32
C HIS A 167 11.07 21.46 8.03
N LYS A 168 11.13 22.48 8.89
CA LYS A 168 11.98 23.67 8.75
C LYS A 168 13.47 23.36 8.69
N SER A 169 13.92 22.27 9.32
CA SER A 169 15.33 21.86 9.36
C SER A 169 15.82 21.20 8.08
N ILE A 170 14.93 20.74 7.21
CA ILE A 170 15.27 20.03 5.97
C ILE A 170 16.01 20.95 5.01
N GLN A 171 17.13 20.44 4.49
CA GLN A 171 18.03 21.11 3.57
C GLN A 171 18.06 20.41 2.21
N CYS A 172 17.94 19.08 2.18
CA CYS A 172 17.96 18.29 0.96
C CYS A 172 17.05 17.06 1.10
N VAL A 173 16.23 16.82 0.09
CA VAL A 173 15.40 15.63 -0.08
C VAL A 173 15.76 15.02 -1.41
N VAL A 174 16.25 13.78 -1.42
CA VAL A 174 16.39 12.98 -2.64
C VAL A 174 15.17 12.09 -2.73
N MET A 175 14.45 12.14 -3.84
CA MET A 175 13.35 11.21 -4.14
C MET A 175 13.75 10.37 -5.34
N CYS A 176 13.86 9.07 -5.13
CA CYS A 176 14.33 8.11 -6.12
C CYS A 176 13.20 7.15 -6.47
N ASP A 177 12.58 7.39 -7.62
CA ASP A 177 11.51 6.53 -8.15
C ASP A 177 12.01 5.83 -9.42
N ILE A 178 11.57 4.60 -9.66
CA ILE A 178 11.98 3.84 -10.84
C ILE A 178 11.22 4.28 -12.09
N ASP A 179 10.02 4.85 -11.93
CA ASP A 179 9.10 5.11 -13.03
C ASP A 179 8.91 6.60 -13.31
N GLN A 180 9.59 7.10 -14.34
CA GLN A 180 9.47 8.48 -14.80
C GLN A 180 8.04 8.85 -15.20
N GLU A 181 7.27 7.92 -15.77
CA GLU A 181 5.91 8.20 -16.26
C GLU A 181 4.95 8.40 -15.08
N VAL A 182 5.08 7.62 -13.99
CA VAL A 182 4.33 7.85 -12.74
C VAL A 182 4.63 9.23 -12.19
N VAL A 183 5.92 9.60 -12.11
CA VAL A 183 6.33 10.90 -11.58
C VAL A 183 5.78 12.04 -12.43
N ASP A 184 5.90 11.96 -13.75
CA ASP A 184 5.41 13.02 -14.65
C ASP A 184 3.88 13.11 -14.65
N PHE A 185 3.19 11.97 -14.54
CA PHE A 185 1.74 11.91 -14.38
C PHE A 185 1.30 12.60 -13.07
N CYS A 186 1.87 12.21 -11.94
CA CYS A 186 1.53 12.77 -10.64
C CYS A 186 1.88 14.25 -10.55
N ARG A 187 3.05 14.65 -11.03
CA ARG A 187 3.47 16.06 -11.10
C ARG A 187 2.51 16.92 -11.92
N ARG A 188 1.90 16.36 -12.96
CA ARG A 188 0.94 17.06 -13.82
C ARG A 188 -0.45 17.17 -13.19
N TYR A 189 -0.94 16.10 -12.59
CA TYR A 189 -2.36 15.99 -12.22
C TYR A 189 -2.64 16.09 -10.71
N LEU A 190 -1.68 15.77 -9.84
CA LEU A 190 -1.81 15.89 -8.38
C LEU A 190 -1.28 17.24 -7.91
N THR A 191 -2.07 18.28 -8.16
CA THR A 191 -1.66 19.68 -7.93
C THR A 191 -1.36 20.01 -6.46
N ALA A 192 -1.86 19.22 -5.51
CA ALA A 192 -1.50 19.32 -4.09
C ALA A 192 0.03 19.20 -3.86
N ASN A 193 0.74 18.49 -4.74
CA ASN A 193 2.18 18.23 -4.64
C ASN A 193 3.03 19.20 -5.48
N TYR A 194 2.42 20.17 -6.18
CA TYR A 194 3.12 21.10 -7.06
C TYR A 194 4.29 21.81 -6.37
N ASN A 195 4.06 22.34 -5.16
CA ASN A 195 5.09 23.04 -4.39
C ASN A 195 6.24 22.13 -3.94
N ALA A 196 5.97 20.83 -3.73
CA ALA A 196 7.01 19.87 -3.40
C ALA A 196 7.92 19.63 -4.60
N PHE A 197 7.33 19.35 -5.77
CA PHE A 197 8.06 19.18 -7.03
C PHE A 197 8.80 20.44 -7.50
N ALA A 198 8.33 21.63 -7.10
CA ALA A 198 8.96 22.90 -7.42
C ALA A 198 10.02 23.35 -6.39
N SER A 199 10.21 22.61 -5.29
CA SER A 199 11.17 23.01 -4.26
C SER A 199 12.61 22.83 -4.72
N ASP A 200 13.43 23.85 -4.48
CA ASP A 200 14.90 23.83 -4.66
C ASP A 200 15.62 22.80 -3.78
N LYS A 201 14.94 22.29 -2.74
CA LYS A 201 15.46 21.25 -1.84
C LYS A 201 15.19 19.85 -2.32
N LEU A 202 14.30 19.66 -3.30
CA LEU A 202 13.97 18.35 -3.85
C LEU A 202 14.89 18.02 -5.04
N CYS A 203 15.61 16.92 -4.92
CA CYS A 203 16.37 16.29 -5.98
C CYS A 203 15.62 15.02 -6.43
N LEU A 204 14.94 15.12 -7.56
CA LEU A 204 14.29 13.98 -8.20
C LEU A 204 15.33 13.15 -8.96
N VAL A 205 15.34 11.85 -8.73
CA VAL A 205 16.18 10.86 -9.41
C VAL A 205 15.28 9.78 -9.97
N ILE A 206 15.43 9.47 -11.26
CA ILE A 206 14.77 8.30 -11.86
C ILE A 206 15.76 7.16 -11.91
N ASN A 207 15.64 6.21 -10.99
CA ASN A 207 16.52 5.06 -10.90
C ASN A 207 15.94 3.99 -9.94
N ASP A 208 16.48 2.78 -10.01
CA ASP A 208 16.30 1.78 -8.95
C ASP A 208 16.90 2.29 -7.63
N ALA A 209 16.11 2.32 -6.57
CA ALA A 209 16.49 2.91 -5.30
C ALA A 209 17.67 2.18 -4.62
N LYS A 210 17.77 0.85 -4.80
CA LYS A 210 18.90 0.07 -4.27
C LYS A 210 20.18 0.44 -5.00
N ALA A 211 20.19 0.41 -6.33
CA ALA A 211 21.34 0.78 -7.14
C ALA A 211 21.77 2.23 -6.89
N GLU A 212 20.82 3.15 -6.72
CA GLU A 212 21.11 4.55 -6.43
C GLU A 212 21.75 4.72 -5.04
N LEU A 213 21.20 4.08 -4.01
CA LEU A 213 21.78 4.13 -2.66
C LEU A 213 23.17 3.48 -2.60
N GLU A 214 23.38 2.35 -3.28
CA GLU A 214 24.67 1.65 -3.33
C GLU A 214 25.76 2.56 -3.94
N LYS A 215 25.45 3.23 -5.05
CA LYS A 215 26.36 4.11 -5.79
C LYS A 215 26.72 5.39 -5.01
N ARG A 216 25.78 5.96 -4.27
CA ARG A 216 25.97 7.23 -3.55
C ARG A 216 27.00 7.11 -2.44
N GLN A 217 27.77 8.17 -2.20
CA GLN A 217 28.67 8.23 -1.04
C GLN A 217 28.04 9.02 0.12
N GLU A 218 27.01 9.81 -0.19
CA GLU A 218 26.24 10.59 0.76
C GLU A 218 25.50 9.69 1.74
N LYS A 219 25.32 10.22 2.94
CA LYS A 219 24.53 9.62 4.01
C LYS A 219 23.39 10.53 4.39
N TYR A 220 22.34 9.95 4.92
CA TYR A 220 21.07 10.62 5.21
C TYR A 220 20.72 10.51 6.68
N ASP A 221 20.08 11.56 7.21
CA ASP A 221 19.55 11.55 8.57
C ASP A 221 18.30 10.66 8.65
N VAL A 222 17.50 10.64 7.58
CA VAL A 222 16.35 9.74 7.45
C VAL A 222 16.32 9.10 6.07
N ILE A 223 16.11 7.80 6.01
CA ILE A 223 15.79 7.07 4.77
C ILE A 223 14.36 6.54 4.88
N ILE A 224 13.56 6.73 3.83
CA ILE A 224 12.13 6.45 3.80
C ILE A 224 11.86 5.45 2.68
N GLY A 225 11.21 4.34 3.00
CA GLY A 225 10.65 3.39 2.04
C GLY A 225 9.17 3.67 1.82
N ASP A 226 8.85 4.30 0.69
CA ASP A 226 7.49 4.52 0.20
C ASP A 226 7.28 3.69 -1.07
N LEU A 227 7.31 2.37 -0.87
CA LEU A 227 7.36 1.36 -1.90
C LEU A 227 6.10 0.50 -1.82
N SER A 228 5.71 -0.12 -2.93
CA SER A 228 4.67 -1.15 -2.93
C SER A 228 5.07 -2.35 -2.06
N ASP A 229 4.08 -3.11 -1.59
CA ASP A 229 4.30 -4.26 -0.72
C ASP A 229 5.24 -5.31 -1.35
N PRO A 230 6.08 -5.99 -0.54
CA PRO A 230 7.03 -6.98 -1.03
C PRO A 230 6.32 -8.27 -1.44
N VAL A 231 5.90 -8.32 -2.71
CA VAL A 231 5.39 -9.53 -3.35
C VAL A 231 6.53 -10.34 -3.95
N GLU A 232 6.47 -11.67 -3.85
CA GLU A 232 7.46 -12.56 -4.44
C GLU A 232 7.61 -12.32 -5.95
N GLY A 233 8.85 -12.18 -6.43
CA GLY A 233 9.15 -11.87 -7.83
C GLY A 233 8.88 -10.42 -8.24
N GLY A 234 8.28 -9.60 -7.37
CA GLY A 234 8.06 -8.18 -7.62
C GLY A 234 9.35 -7.34 -7.51
N PRO A 235 9.41 -6.19 -8.20
CA PRO A 235 10.60 -5.33 -8.20
C PRO A 235 10.94 -4.81 -6.80
N CYS A 236 9.94 -4.63 -5.94
CA CYS A 236 10.12 -4.12 -4.58
C CYS A 236 10.67 -5.15 -3.59
N TYR A 237 10.56 -6.47 -3.85
CA TYR A 237 10.94 -7.50 -2.87
C TYR A 237 12.39 -7.34 -2.37
N GLN A 238 13.32 -7.04 -3.27
CA GLN A 238 14.73 -6.90 -2.93
C GLN A 238 15.00 -5.75 -1.93
N LEU A 239 14.11 -4.75 -1.89
CA LEU A 239 14.17 -3.58 -1.01
C LEU A 239 13.64 -3.87 0.41
N TYR A 240 13.15 -5.09 0.66
CA TYR A 240 12.68 -5.53 1.97
C TYR A 240 13.53 -6.64 2.61
N THR A 241 14.63 -7.03 1.96
CA THR A 241 15.51 -8.10 2.45
C THR A 241 16.42 -7.65 3.59
N LYS A 242 16.81 -8.60 4.45
CA LYS A 242 17.79 -8.38 5.52
C LYS A 242 19.11 -7.81 4.98
N SER A 243 19.63 -8.38 3.91
CA SER A 243 20.89 -7.98 3.28
C SER A 243 20.83 -6.53 2.76
N PHE A 244 19.72 -6.12 2.16
CA PHE A 244 19.51 -4.75 1.71
C PHE A 244 19.53 -3.78 2.90
N TYR A 245 18.78 -4.09 3.96
CA TYR A 245 18.79 -3.26 5.16
C TYR A 245 20.18 -3.20 5.83
N GLU A 246 20.88 -4.32 5.94
CA GLU A 246 22.17 -4.43 6.63
C GLU A 246 23.32 -3.80 5.85
N ASN A 247 23.41 -4.10 4.55
CA ASN A 247 24.55 -3.71 3.72
C ASN A 247 24.34 -2.38 2.98
N VAL A 248 23.09 -2.04 2.64
CA VAL A 248 22.77 -0.81 1.90
C VAL A 248 22.23 0.25 2.85
N VAL A 249 20.99 0.11 3.33
CA VAL A 249 20.30 1.17 4.10
C VAL A 249 21.11 1.61 5.33
N LYS A 250 21.52 0.66 6.16
CA LYS A 250 22.26 0.96 7.40
C LYS A 250 23.59 1.66 7.14
N SER A 251 24.28 1.33 6.04
CA SER A 251 25.54 1.98 5.68
C SER A 251 25.37 3.45 5.26
N LYS A 252 24.19 3.80 4.72
CA LYS A 252 23.83 5.14 4.21
C LYS A 252 23.11 6.01 5.24
N LEU A 253 22.90 5.52 6.46
CA LEU A 253 22.40 6.35 7.56
C LEU A 253 23.53 7.11 8.26
N ASN A 254 23.28 8.38 8.59
CA ASN A 254 24.13 9.16 9.48
C ASN A 254 24.09 8.62 10.92
N TYR A 255 24.99 9.11 11.77
CA TYR A 255 24.89 8.86 13.22
C TYR A 255 23.53 9.32 13.74
N ARG A 256 22.82 8.47 14.49
CA ARG A 256 21.41 8.66 14.90
C ARG A 256 20.39 8.67 13.76
N GLY A 257 20.78 8.23 12.57
CA GLY A 257 19.90 8.10 11.44
C GLY A 257 18.76 7.12 11.70
N ILE A 258 17.62 7.38 11.06
CA ILE A 258 16.40 6.59 11.21
C ILE A 258 15.99 6.09 9.83
N PHE A 259 15.72 4.80 9.71
CA PHE A 259 14.99 4.24 8.60
C PHE A 259 13.50 4.16 8.96
N VAL A 260 12.62 4.44 8.01
CA VAL A 260 11.19 4.18 8.12
C VAL A 260 10.66 3.60 6.82
N THR A 261 9.73 2.66 6.90
CA THR A 261 9.06 2.10 5.73
C THR A 261 7.58 1.93 5.98
N GLN A 262 6.77 2.11 4.94
CA GLN A 262 5.45 1.51 4.87
C GLN A 262 5.62 -0.02 4.94
N ALA A 263 4.74 -0.69 5.68
CA ALA A 263 4.85 -2.10 6.00
C ALA A 263 3.54 -2.86 5.80
N GLY A 264 2.74 -2.41 4.84
CA GLY A 264 1.54 -3.08 4.36
C GLY A 264 0.37 -3.12 5.37
N PRO A 265 -0.61 -4.00 5.10
CA PRO A 265 -1.75 -4.22 5.96
C PRO A 265 -1.32 -4.62 7.38
N ALA A 266 -1.95 -4.01 8.38
CA ALA A 266 -1.72 -4.22 9.81
C ALA A 266 -3.03 -4.45 10.58
N GLY A 267 -4.09 -4.81 9.88
CA GLY A 267 -5.36 -5.23 10.46
C GLY A 267 -5.23 -6.50 11.29
N VAL A 268 -6.24 -6.77 12.13
CA VAL A 268 -6.21 -7.91 13.07
C VAL A 268 -6.02 -9.27 12.40
N PHE A 269 -6.36 -9.41 11.12
CA PHE A 269 -6.13 -10.62 10.33
C PHE A 269 -5.03 -10.44 9.28
N THR A 270 -4.96 -9.27 8.65
CA THR A 270 -4.09 -8.96 7.51
C THR A 270 -2.63 -8.68 7.90
N HIS A 271 -2.34 -8.33 9.17
CA HIS A 271 -0.98 -8.05 9.67
C HIS A 271 0.07 -9.16 9.44
N LYS A 272 -0.36 -10.39 9.16
CA LYS A 272 0.54 -11.53 8.94
C LYS A 272 1.05 -11.65 7.51
N GLU A 273 0.43 -10.93 6.57
CA GLU A 273 0.79 -10.94 5.16
C GLU A 273 2.22 -10.45 4.97
N VAL A 274 2.50 -9.21 5.41
CA VAL A 274 3.83 -8.60 5.31
C VAL A 274 4.28 -7.89 6.58
N PHE A 275 3.39 -7.21 7.31
CA PHE A 275 3.75 -6.33 8.43
C PHE A 275 4.61 -7.01 9.50
N THR A 276 4.25 -8.23 9.94
CA THR A 276 5.05 -8.97 10.91
C THR A 276 6.42 -9.38 10.37
N SER A 277 6.49 -9.78 9.11
CA SER A 277 7.73 -10.21 8.45
C SER A 277 8.70 -9.05 8.25
N ILE A 278 8.21 -7.89 7.82
CA ILE A 278 9.01 -6.66 7.70
C ILE A 278 9.53 -6.26 9.09
N HIS A 279 8.68 -6.30 10.12
CA HIS A 279 9.08 -6.04 11.50
C HIS A 279 10.23 -6.95 11.95
N ASN A 280 10.07 -8.27 11.77
CA ASN A 280 11.04 -9.22 12.22
C ASN A 280 12.35 -9.13 11.42
N THR A 281 12.28 -8.83 10.13
CA THR A 281 13.45 -8.60 9.26
C THR A 281 14.26 -7.40 9.74
N LEU A 282 13.62 -6.26 10.00
CA LEU A 282 14.30 -5.07 10.54
C LEU A 282 14.92 -5.31 11.92
N LYS A 283 14.28 -6.13 12.76
CA LYS A 283 14.82 -6.53 14.08
C LYS A 283 16.11 -7.35 13.98
N GLN A 284 16.39 -8.00 12.86
CA GLN A 284 17.67 -8.70 12.66
C GLN A 284 18.83 -7.74 12.38
N VAL A 285 18.54 -6.47 12.05
CA VAL A 285 19.52 -5.50 11.52
C VAL A 285 19.72 -4.31 12.45
N PHE A 286 18.65 -3.78 13.04
CA PHE A 286 18.68 -2.57 13.86
C PHE A 286 18.45 -2.87 15.33
N LYS A 287 19.15 -2.14 16.21
CA LYS A 287 19.03 -2.31 17.66
C LYS A 287 17.65 -1.93 18.20
N TYR A 288 17.01 -0.91 17.63
CA TYR A 288 15.70 -0.43 18.03
C TYR A 288 14.77 -0.41 16.83
N VAL A 289 13.63 -1.10 16.95
CA VAL A 289 12.57 -1.16 15.96
C VAL A 289 11.26 -0.76 16.63
N LYS A 290 10.56 0.22 16.08
CA LYS A 290 9.27 0.72 16.58
C LYS A 290 8.24 0.65 15.46
N THR A 291 7.23 -0.19 15.67
CA THR A 291 6.05 -0.36 14.81
C THR A 291 4.91 0.55 15.27
N TYR A 292 4.12 1.03 14.33
CA TYR A 292 2.91 1.79 14.59
C TYR A 292 1.94 1.65 13.43
N THR A 293 0.66 1.93 13.70
CA THR A 293 -0.44 1.66 12.77
C THR A 293 -1.51 2.74 12.82
N ALA A 294 -2.22 2.94 11.72
CA ALA A 294 -3.37 3.84 11.62
C ALA A 294 -4.38 3.27 10.62
N HIS A 295 -5.65 3.60 10.78
CA HIS A 295 -6.67 3.22 9.80
C HIS A 295 -6.65 4.16 8.61
N ILE A 296 -6.61 3.62 7.39
CA ILE A 296 -6.75 4.37 6.13
C ILE A 296 -8.13 4.06 5.56
N PRO A 297 -9.09 5.00 5.63
CA PRO A 297 -10.48 4.74 5.23
C PRO A 297 -10.64 4.22 3.80
N SER A 298 -9.90 4.78 2.84
CA SER A 298 -9.96 4.39 1.43
C SER A 298 -9.42 2.98 1.19
N PHE A 299 -8.49 2.50 2.02
CA PHE A 299 -7.96 1.13 1.93
C PHE A 299 -8.83 0.12 2.70
N VAL A 300 -9.79 0.60 3.49
CA VAL A 300 -10.71 -0.23 4.29
C VAL A 300 -9.97 -1.18 5.26
N ASP A 301 -8.73 -0.82 5.63
CA ASP A 301 -7.92 -1.57 6.60
C ASP A 301 -7.04 -0.65 7.45
N THR A 302 -6.44 -1.22 8.49
CA THR A 302 -5.35 -0.62 9.24
C THR A 302 -4.05 -0.80 8.47
N TRP A 303 -3.30 0.27 8.26
CA TRP A 303 -1.98 0.23 7.63
C TRP A 303 -0.85 0.33 8.67
N GLY A 304 0.28 -0.30 8.36
CA GLY A 304 1.43 -0.38 9.25
C GLY A 304 2.64 0.37 8.73
N TRP A 305 3.42 0.92 9.66
CA TRP A 305 4.74 1.48 9.41
C TRP A 305 5.74 1.05 10.47
N ILE A 306 7.01 1.02 10.09
CA ILE A 306 8.08 0.56 10.97
C ILE A 306 9.28 1.50 10.89
N MET A 307 9.63 2.10 12.02
CA MET A 307 10.88 2.83 12.21
C MET A 307 11.97 1.91 12.75
N ALA A 308 13.20 2.09 12.29
CA ALA A 308 14.36 1.35 12.73
C ALA A 308 15.59 2.26 12.88
N SER A 309 16.36 2.07 13.97
CA SER A 309 17.58 2.82 14.24
C SER A 309 18.49 2.05 15.21
N ASP A 310 19.78 2.39 15.24
CA ASP A 310 20.68 1.93 16.31
C ASP A 310 20.61 2.80 17.58
N HIS A 311 19.74 3.82 17.58
CA HIS A 311 19.46 4.69 18.72
C HIS A 311 18.00 4.60 19.17
N PRO A 312 17.73 4.78 20.48
CA PRO A 312 16.39 4.61 21.04
C PRO A 312 15.42 5.72 20.60
N PHE A 313 14.15 5.34 20.45
CA PHE A 313 13.03 6.26 20.19
C PHE A 313 12.38 6.73 21.49
N SER A 314 12.98 7.71 22.16
CA SER A 314 12.51 8.24 23.46
C SER A 314 11.94 9.65 23.31
N LEU A 315 10.61 9.74 23.16
CA LEU A 315 9.83 10.97 23.29
C LEU A 315 8.47 10.62 23.91
N ASN A 316 7.97 11.47 24.80
CA ASN A 316 6.57 11.45 25.24
C ASN A 316 5.68 12.30 24.32
N ALA A 317 4.37 12.31 24.57
CA ALA A 317 3.41 13.04 23.74
C ALA A 317 3.69 14.55 23.72
N GLU A 318 4.00 15.14 24.88
CA GLU A 318 4.23 16.57 25.02
C GLU A 318 5.51 17.02 24.29
N GLU A 319 6.57 16.21 24.33
CA GLU A 319 7.81 16.45 23.58
C GLU A 319 7.59 16.32 22.07
N ILE A 320 6.72 15.41 21.63
CA ILE A 320 6.32 15.29 20.23
C ILE A 320 5.56 16.55 19.80
N ASP A 321 4.56 16.99 20.56
CA ASP A 321 3.77 18.20 20.27
C ASP A 321 4.65 19.46 20.23
N GLN A 322 5.61 19.56 21.15
CA GLN A 322 6.58 20.65 21.13
C GLN A 322 7.43 20.62 19.84
N ARG A 323 7.92 19.44 19.43
CA ARG A 323 8.68 19.31 18.19
C ARG A 323 7.84 19.59 16.95
N ILE A 324 6.55 19.21 16.93
CA ILE A 324 5.62 19.57 15.85
C ILE A 324 5.54 21.09 15.73
N THR A 325 5.24 21.76 16.84
CA THR A 325 5.15 23.24 16.92
C THR A 325 6.42 23.93 16.44
N ASP A 326 7.57 23.46 16.91
CA ASP A 326 8.86 24.09 16.61
C ASP A 326 9.29 23.87 15.15
N ARG A 327 9.07 22.66 14.62
CA ARG A 327 9.75 22.19 13.41
C ARG A 327 8.88 22.15 12.17
N ILE A 328 7.56 21.99 12.31
CA ILE A 328 6.67 21.80 11.16
C ILE A 328 6.05 23.13 10.74
N LYS A 329 5.92 23.35 9.43
CA LYS A 329 5.20 24.48 8.86
C LYS A 329 3.74 24.09 8.63
N GLY A 330 2.82 24.93 9.11
CA GLY A 330 1.39 24.62 9.08
C GLY A 330 0.98 23.66 10.20
N GLU A 331 -0.24 23.17 10.11
CA GLU A 331 -0.80 22.20 11.05
C GLU A 331 -0.81 20.80 10.43
N LEU A 332 -0.71 19.80 11.29
CA LEU A 332 -0.95 18.40 10.93
C LEU A 332 -2.44 18.10 11.11
N LEU A 333 -3.01 17.36 10.18
CA LEU A 333 -4.43 17.03 10.15
C LEU A 333 -4.74 15.74 10.92
N TYR A 334 -3.78 14.81 11.01
CA TYR A 334 -3.95 13.52 11.66
C TYR A 334 -3.11 13.38 12.93
N LEU A 335 -1.85 13.78 12.88
CA LEU A 335 -0.90 13.51 13.96
C LEU A 335 -0.79 14.62 15.01
N ASN A 336 -0.83 14.20 16.26
CA ASN A 336 -0.33 14.92 17.43
C ASN A 336 0.43 13.91 18.33
N GLY A 337 0.99 14.39 19.43
CA GLY A 337 1.76 13.58 20.37
C GLY A 337 0.97 12.38 20.89
N HIS A 338 -0.26 12.59 21.32
CA HIS A 338 -1.10 11.51 21.85
C HIS A 338 -1.53 10.51 20.77
N SER A 339 -1.88 10.96 19.56
CA SER A 339 -2.26 10.06 18.47
C SER A 339 -1.06 9.22 18.01
N LEU A 340 0.15 9.79 17.96
CA LEU A 340 1.36 9.02 17.67
C LEU A 340 1.70 7.99 18.75
N ILE A 341 1.58 8.34 20.04
CA ILE A 341 1.75 7.36 21.12
C ILE A 341 0.70 6.25 21.02
N SER A 342 -0.56 6.61 20.76
CA SER A 342 -1.64 5.63 20.57
C SER A 342 -1.38 4.71 19.37
N ALA A 343 -0.88 5.24 18.26
CA ALA A 343 -0.58 4.46 17.06
C ALA A 343 0.50 3.39 17.29
N THR A 344 1.36 3.57 18.29
CA THR A 344 2.37 2.55 18.68
C THR A 344 1.81 1.45 19.59
N THR A 345 0.55 1.58 20.05
CA THR A 345 -0.09 0.64 20.96
C THR A 345 -1.07 -0.26 20.20
N MET A 346 -0.61 -1.45 19.83
CA MET A 346 -1.43 -2.41 19.07
C MET A 346 -2.27 -3.32 19.98
N ASN A 347 -3.31 -3.93 19.41
CA ASN A 347 -4.11 -4.94 20.10
C ASN A 347 -3.28 -6.21 20.40
N LYS A 348 -3.75 -7.02 21.36
CA LYS A 348 -3.07 -8.24 21.83
C LYS A 348 -2.73 -9.22 20.71
N ALA A 349 -3.62 -9.42 19.74
CA ALA A 349 -3.41 -10.40 18.68
C ALA A 349 -2.23 -10.00 17.77
N VAL A 350 -2.17 -8.72 17.39
CA VAL A 350 -1.07 -8.19 16.57
C VAL A 350 0.24 -8.21 17.35
N GLN A 351 0.23 -7.81 18.62
CA GLN A 351 1.42 -7.86 19.49
C GLN A 351 1.99 -9.27 19.63
N GLU A 352 1.13 -10.27 19.84
CA GLU A 352 1.56 -11.67 19.93
C GLU A 352 2.13 -12.18 18.61
N SER A 353 1.55 -11.81 17.47
CA SER A 353 2.06 -12.23 16.16
C SER A 353 3.42 -11.59 15.87
N LEU A 354 3.62 -10.30 16.15
CA LEU A 354 4.91 -9.63 16.03
C LEU A 354 5.99 -10.29 16.92
N ALA A 355 5.61 -10.70 18.13
CA ALA A 355 6.54 -11.36 19.06
C ALA A 355 6.92 -12.79 18.63
N LYS A 356 6.00 -13.51 17.96
CA LYS A 356 6.17 -14.91 17.53
C LYS A 356 6.69 -15.04 16.10
N GLU A 357 6.73 -13.97 15.31
CA GLU A 357 7.19 -14.01 13.92
C GLU A 357 8.65 -14.46 13.84
N THR A 358 8.90 -15.39 12.91
CA THR A 358 10.23 -15.95 12.66
C THR A 358 10.69 -15.73 11.22
N HIS A 359 9.78 -15.39 10.31
CA HIS A 359 10.13 -15.15 8.93
C HIS A 359 10.99 -13.89 8.79
N VAL A 360 12.00 -14.00 7.94
CA VAL A 360 12.96 -12.95 7.61
C VAL A 360 13.08 -12.95 6.10
N TYR A 361 12.84 -11.80 5.48
CA TYR A 361 13.03 -11.66 4.05
C TYR A 361 14.52 -11.75 3.71
N THR A 362 14.83 -12.68 2.82
CA THR A 362 16.15 -12.92 2.23
C THR A 362 15.95 -13.15 0.75
N GLU A 363 16.99 -13.00 -0.06
CA GLU A 363 16.93 -13.19 -1.50
C GLU A 363 16.27 -14.51 -1.93
N ASP A 364 16.38 -15.57 -1.11
CA ASP A 364 15.88 -16.91 -1.40
C ASP A 364 14.54 -17.27 -0.72
N ASN A 365 13.87 -16.37 0.03
CA ASN A 365 12.74 -16.74 0.89
C ASN A 365 11.61 -15.70 0.91
N ALA A 366 10.96 -15.48 -0.23
CA ALA A 366 9.79 -14.60 -0.31
C ALA A 366 8.53 -15.27 0.25
N ARG A 367 7.63 -14.47 0.84
CA ARG A 367 6.27 -14.90 1.21
C ARG A 367 5.32 -14.49 0.08
N PHE A 368 4.46 -15.41 -0.34
CA PHE A 368 3.33 -15.11 -1.22
C PHE A 368 2.31 -14.22 -0.50
N ILE A 369 2.00 -13.06 -1.08
CA ILE A 369 0.72 -12.37 -0.85
C ILE A 369 -0.24 -12.93 -1.90
N TYR A 370 -1.39 -13.46 -1.46
CA TYR A 370 -2.41 -13.94 -2.39
C TYR A 370 -2.91 -12.78 -3.26
N GLY A 371 -3.02 -13.00 -4.58
CA GLY A 371 -3.52 -11.99 -5.53
C GLY A 371 -2.51 -11.38 -6.50
N HIS A 372 -1.28 -11.90 -6.63
CA HIS A 372 -0.28 -11.36 -7.55
C HIS A 372 0.35 -12.41 -8.47
N GLY A 373 0.08 -12.25 -9.77
CA GLY A 373 0.71 -13.00 -10.85
C GLY A 373 -0.32 -13.56 -11.82
N ILE A 374 -0.71 -12.78 -12.83
CA ILE A 374 -1.31 -13.36 -14.04
C ILE A 374 -0.24 -14.25 -14.65
N GLY A 375 -0.52 -15.55 -14.72
CA GLY A 375 0.30 -16.52 -15.45
C GLY A 375 0.16 -16.39 -16.97
#